data_AF-A0A1G6M8I0-F1
#
_entry.id   AF-A0A1G6M8I0-F1
#
_cell.length_a   1.000
_cell.length_b   1.000
_cell.length_c   1.000
_cell.angle_alpha   90.00
_cell.angle_beta   90.00
_cell.angle_gamma   90.00
#
_symmetry.space_group_name_H-M   'P 1'
#
loop_
_entity.id
_entity.type
_entity.pdbx_description
1 polymer ?
#
loop_
_entity_poly.entity_id
_entity_poly.type
_entity_poly.pdbx_seq_one_letter_code
_entity_poly.pdbx_strand_id
1 'polypeptide(L)'
;MTGWRIDYAAGPRWLVDALQVLRSQSTSNACSISQAAAVGALDGRTGFIDDWLAMLAERRDRVLQTVARIDSLASGTPEGAFYVFANCKELLGHSTPEGRRLETDLDLANYLRIAYAVDMPVLDAACRTTEHTRASESFMEASLMWRFRPPFPSRAARVPAP
;
A
#
# COMPACT_ATOMS: atom_id res chain seq x y z
N MET A 1 -4.21 -4.07 -13.04
CA MET A 1 -5.36 -3.56 -13.84
C MET A 1 -6.33 -2.73 -13.00
N THR A 2 -5.86 -1.85 -12.10
CA THR A 2 -6.73 -1.17 -11.10
C THR A 2 -7.81 -0.28 -11.74
N GLY A 3 -7.49 0.42 -12.83
CA GLY A 3 -8.43 1.27 -13.56
C GLY A 3 -9.47 0.54 -14.42
N TRP A 4 -9.33 -0.77 -14.63
CA TRP A 4 -10.24 -1.55 -15.47
C TRP A 4 -11.52 -1.98 -14.72
N ARG A 5 -11.50 -1.89 -13.39
CA ARG A 5 -12.66 -2.16 -12.52
C ARG A 5 -13.30 -3.52 -12.79
N ILE A 6 -12.45 -4.56 -12.83
CA ILE A 6 -12.88 -5.94 -13.07
C ILE A 6 -12.32 -6.83 -11.97
N ASP A 7 -13.21 -7.59 -11.35
CA ASP A 7 -12.93 -8.52 -10.26
C ASP A 7 -13.84 -9.75 -10.44
N TYR A 8 -13.45 -10.89 -9.88
CA TYR A 8 -14.25 -12.11 -9.90
C TYR A 8 -14.18 -12.82 -8.54
N ALA A 9 -15.19 -13.63 -8.25
CA ALA A 9 -15.25 -14.47 -7.06
C ALA A 9 -15.78 -15.86 -7.44
N ALA A 10 -15.31 -16.88 -6.72
CA ALA A 10 -15.78 -18.25 -6.85
C ALA A 10 -16.18 -18.78 -5.46
N GLY A 11 -17.23 -19.57 -5.38
CA GLY A 11 -17.75 -20.08 -4.12
C GLY A 11 -18.95 -21.01 -4.31
N PRO A 12 -19.61 -21.42 -3.21
CA PRO A 12 -20.80 -22.27 -3.27
C PRO A 12 -21.90 -21.64 -4.10
N ARG A 13 -22.61 -22.45 -4.89
CA ARG A 13 -23.63 -21.96 -5.82
C ARG A 13 -24.68 -21.05 -5.18
N TRP A 14 -25.21 -21.46 -4.01
CA TRP A 14 -26.23 -20.68 -3.30
C TRP A 14 -25.76 -19.26 -2.95
N LEU A 15 -24.47 -19.08 -2.67
CA LEU A 15 -23.88 -17.78 -2.35
C LEU A 15 -23.65 -16.95 -3.62
N VAL A 16 -23.14 -17.58 -4.68
CA VAL A 16 -22.94 -16.90 -5.98
C VAL A 16 -24.26 -16.40 -6.55
N ASP A 17 -25.33 -17.20 -6.45
CA ASP A 17 -26.68 -16.82 -6.90
C ASP A 17 -27.20 -15.62 -6.09
N ALA A 18 -27.00 -15.62 -4.77
CA ALA A 18 -27.37 -14.47 -3.91
C ALA A 18 -26.57 -13.20 -4.26
N LEU A 19 -25.27 -13.33 -4.52
CA LEU A 19 -24.42 -12.22 -4.95
C LEU A 19 -24.84 -11.66 -6.32
N GLN A 20 -25.27 -12.51 -7.25
CA GLN A 20 -25.80 -12.08 -8.55
C GLN A 20 -27.06 -11.22 -8.40
N VAL A 21 -28.00 -11.62 -7.53
CA VAL A 21 -29.20 -10.83 -7.23
C VAL A 21 -28.83 -9.47 -6.66
N LEU A 22 -27.96 -9.43 -5.64
CA LEU A 22 -27.51 -8.18 -5.02
C LEU A 22 -26.83 -7.26 -6.05
N ARG A 23 -25.93 -7.80 -6.85
CA ARG A 23 -25.18 -7.05 -7.87
C ARG A 23 -26.09 -6.48 -8.97
N SER A 24 -27.13 -7.23 -9.36
CA SER A 24 -28.11 -6.79 -10.37
C SER A 24 -28.82 -5.48 -9.99
N GLN A 25 -29.03 -5.25 -8.70
CA GLN A 25 -29.69 -4.05 -8.15
C GLN A 25 -28.73 -2.87 -7.92
N SER A 26 -27.42 -3.09 -8.05
CA SER A 26 -26.41 -2.06 -7.74
C SER A 26 -25.69 -1.54 -9.00
N THR A 27 -25.10 -2.42 -9.79
CA THR A 27 -24.18 -2.03 -10.88
C THR A 27 -24.42 -2.76 -12.20
N SER A 28 -25.53 -3.52 -12.32
CA SER A 28 -25.84 -4.31 -13.51
C SER A 28 -24.68 -5.25 -13.92
N ASN A 29 -24.07 -5.09 -15.09
CA ASN A 29 -22.95 -5.90 -15.56
C ASN A 29 -21.65 -5.07 -15.61
N ALA A 30 -20.52 -5.73 -15.37
CA ALA A 30 -19.20 -5.10 -15.55
C ALA A 30 -18.98 -4.67 -17.01
N CYS A 31 -18.12 -3.68 -17.24
CA CYS A 31 -17.80 -3.18 -18.58
C CYS A 31 -17.33 -4.33 -19.50
N SER A 32 -17.96 -4.49 -20.67
CA SER A 32 -17.65 -5.56 -21.63
C SER A 32 -16.19 -5.52 -22.11
N ILE A 33 -15.63 -4.31 -22.29
CA ILE A 33 -14.22 -4.13 -22.65
C ILE A 33 -13.30 -4.61 -21.54
N SER A 34 -13.63 -4.33 -20.27
CA SER A 34 -12.87 -4.84 -19.13
C SER A 34 -12.99 -6.34 -18.95
N GLN A 35 -14.14 -6.95 -19.29
CA GLN A 35 -14.30 -8.40 -19.29
C GLN A 35 -13.38 -9.04 -20.34
N ALA A 36 -13.34 -8.52 -21.58
CA ALA A 36 -12.45 -9.02 -22.62
C ALA A 36 -10.97 -8.86 -22.24
N ALA A 37 -10.60 -7.75 -21.62
CA ALA A 37 -9.24 -7.54 -21.09
C ALA A 37 -8.89 -8.52 -19.96
N ALA A 38 -9.84 -8.87 -19.08
CA ALA A 38 -9.64 -9.86 -18.03
C ALA A 38 -9.40 -11.26 -18.60
N VAL A 39 -10.15 -11.67 -19.63
CA VAL A 39 -9.90 -12.94 -20.34
C VAL A 39 -8.49 -12.95 -20.91
N GLY A 40 -8.09 -11.89 -21.63
CA GLY A 40 -6.73 -11.79 -22.17
C GLY A 40 -5.63 -11.79 -21.10
N ALA A 41 -5.92 -11.26 -19.90
CA ALA A 41 -4.99 -11.29 -18.78
C ALA A 41 -4.87 -12.67 -18.12
N LEU A 42 -5.98 -13.42 -18.04
CA LEU A 42 -6.01 -14.78 -17.48
C LEU A 42 -5.40 -15.83 -18.40
N ASP A 43 -5.67 -15.72 -19.71
CA ASP A 43 -5.16 -16.66 -20.72
C ASP A 43 -3.75 -16.28 -21.23
N GLY A 44 -3.30 -15.05 -20.90
CA GLY A 44 -2.02 -14.51 -21.34
C GLY A 44 -0.81 -15.16 -20.68
N ARG A 45 0.38 -14.95 -21.27
CA ARG A 45 1.65 -15.42 -20.68
C ARG A 45 1.98 -14.60 -19.42
N THR A 46 2.26 -15.28 -18.32
CA THR A 46 2.53 -14.69 -17.00
C THR A 46 4.01 -14.45 -16.71
N GLY A 47 4.93 -14.69 -17.66
CA GLY A 47 6.37 -14.63 -17.41
C GLY A 47 6.92 -13.27 -16.95
N PHE A 48 6.20 -12.16 -17.17
CA PHE A 48 6.58 -10.84 -16.65
C PHE A 48 6.33 -10.68 -15.14
N ILE A 49 5.54 -11.58 -14.52
CA ILE A 49 5.19 -11.50 -13.10
C ILE A 49 6.43 -11.71 -12.23
N ASP A 50 7.33 -12.61 -12.62
CA ASP A 50 8.56 -12.89 -11.86
C ASP A 50 9.46 -11.65 -11.74
N ASP A 51 9.63 -10.90 -12.84
CA ASP A 51 10.38 -9.64 -12.85
C ASP A 51 9.72 -8.60 -11.92
N TRP A 52 8.38 -8.54 -11.92
CA TRP A 52 7.63 -7.63 -11.05
C TRP A 52 7.75 -8.02 -9.58
N LEU A 53 7.70 -9.32 -9.27
CA LEU A 53 7.89 -9.83 -7.92
C LEU A 53 9.30 -9.54 -7.40
N ALA A 54 10.34 -9.74 -8.22
CA ALA A 54 11.71 -9.40 -7.87
C ALA A 54 11.87 -7.89 -7.57
N MET A 55 11.31 -7.04 -8.44
CA MET A 55 11.32 -5.58 -8.23
C MET A 55 10.55 -5.17 -6.97
N LEU A 56 9.40 -5.79 -6.68
CA LEU A 56 8.62 -5.50 -5.48
C LEU A 56 9.33 -5.97 -4.21
N ALA A 57 9.99 -7.13 -4.24
CA ALA A 57 10.81 -7.64 -3.15
C ALA A 57 11.97 -6.68 -2.83
N GLU A 58 12.70 -6.22 -3.85
CA GLU A 58 13.77 -5.24 -3.66
C GLU A 58 13.26 -3.94 -3.02
N ARG A 59 12.08 -3.45 -3.45
CA ARG A 59 11.45 -2.26 -2.87
C ARG A 59 11.02 -2.47 -1.43
N ARG A 60 10.42 -3.63 -1.12
CA ARG A 60 10.07 -4.03 0.26
C ARG A 60 11.31 -3.97 1.14
N ASP A 61 12.41 -4.57 0.70
CA ASP A 61 13.64 -4.67 1.49
C ASP A 61 14.24 -3.29 1.76
N ARG A 62 14.19 -2.37 0.80
CA ARG A 62 14.61 -0.97 1.03
C ARG A 62 13.75 -0.25 2.09
N VAL A 63 12.44 -0.49 2.11
CA VAL A 63 11.56 0.09 3.14
C VAL A 63 11.88 -0.50 4.50
N LEU A 64 12.01 -1.83 4.59
CA LEU A 64 12.35 -2.50 5.85
C LEU A 64 13.69 -2.02 6.39
N GLN A 65 14.70 -1.84 5.53
CA GLN A 65 15.99 -1.25 5.93
C GLN A 65 15.85 0.19 6.43
N THR A 66 14.93 0.98 5.87
CA THR A 66 14.68 2.35 6.31
C THR A 66 13.99 2.36 7.67
N VAL A 67 12.97 1.51 7.85
CA VAL A 67 12.26 1.36 9.13
C VAL A 67 13.21 0.86 10.21
N ALA A 68 14.06 -0.13 9.92
CA ALA A 68 15.01 -0.70 10.87
C ALA A 68 16.13 0.26 11.32
N ARG A 69 16.29 1.42 10.66
CA ARG A 69 17.21 2.48 11.10
C ARG A 69 16.62 3.40 12.17
N ILE A 70 15.33 3.27 12.43
CA ILE A 70 14.61 4.09 13.40
C ILE A 70 14.30 3.19 14.59
N ASP A 71 15.03 3.35 15.69
CA ASP A 71 14.95 2.45 16.84
C ASP A 71 13.54 2.32 17.42
N SER A 72 12.73 3.38 17.33
CA SER A 72 11.36 3.44 17.83
C SER A 72 10.30 2.90 16.86
N LEU A 73 10.71 2.37 15.70
CA LEU A 73 9.86 1.71 14.73
C LEU A 73 10.27 0.25 14.54
N ALA A 74 9.29 -0.65 14.57
CA ALA A 74 9.51 -2.06 14.28
C ALA A 74 8.55 -2.55 13.19
N SER A 75 9.01 -3.42 12.29
CA SER A 75 8.13 -4.04 11.28
C SER A 75 8.48 -5.51 11.10
N GLY A 76 7.46 -6.34 10.94
CA GLY A 76 7.63 -7.68 10.39
C GLY A 76 7.98 -7.62 8.90
N THR A 77 8.57 -8.70 8.37
CA THR A 77 8.75 -8.84 6.92
C THR A 77 7.46 -9.36 6.32
N PRO A 78 6.76 -8.61 5.44
CA PRO A 78 5.55 -9.09 4.81
C PRO A 78 5.86 -10.19 3.80
N GLU A 79 5.07 -11.26 3.85
CA GLU A 79 5.16 -12.42 2.95
C GLU A 79 4.45 -12.18 1.61
N GLY A 80 3.59 -11.15 1.53
CA GLY A 80 2.81 -10.83 0.34
C GLY A 80 2.28 -9.40 0.35
N ALA A 81 1.50 -9.07 -0.67
CA ALA A 81 1.09 -7.70 -0.98
C ALA A 81 2.29 -6.74 -1.13
N PHE A 82 2.04 -5.44 -1.10
CA PHE A 82 3.04 -4.39 -1.33
C PHE A 82 3.02 -3.30 -0.23
N TYR A 83 2.61 -3.69 0.98
CA TYR A 83 2.48 -2.81 2.14
C TYR A 83 3.44 -3.22 3.26
N VAL A 84 3.93 -2.23 4.02
CA VAL A 84 4.72 -2.44 5.24
C VAL A 84 3.97 -1.80 6.40
N PHE A 85 3.66 -2.58 7.42
CA PHE A 85 3.01 -2.12 8.64
C PHE A 85 4.05 -1.96 9.73
N ALA A 86 4.42 -0.71 10.00
CA ALA A 86 5.38 -0.37 11.05
C ALA A 86 4.64 -0.14 12.37
N ASN A 87 5.05 -0.86 13.41
CA ASN A 87 4.68 -0.60 14.78
C ASN A 87 5.40 0.66 15.26
N CYS A 88 4.63 1.64 15.71
CA CYS A 88 5.09 2.94 16.20
C CYS A 88 4.74 3.18 17.67
N LYS A 89 4.40 2.13 18.40
CA LYS A 89 4.00 2.18 19.82
C LYS A 89 5.02 2.90 20.69
N GLU A 90 6.31 2.77 20.39
CA GLU A 90 7.37 3.45 21.15
C GLU A 90 7.44 4.95 20.88
N LEU A 91 6.83 5.44 19.79
CA LEU A 91 6.72 6.88 19.50
C LEU A 91 5.49 7.52 20.15
N LEU A 92 4.54 6.72 20.65
CA LEU A 92 3.37 7.26 21.32
C LEU A 92 3.76 7.81 22.69
N GLY A 93 3.25 8.99 23.01
CA GLY A 93 3.60 9.75 24.21
C GLY A 93 4.72 10.77 23.99
N HIS A 94 5.49 10.67 22.90
CA HIS A 94 6.52 11.64 22.54
C HIS A 94 5.92 12.95 22.03
N SER A 95 6.70 14.03 22.12
CA SER A 95 6.34 15.34 21.58
C SER A 95 7.15 15.65 20.33
N THR A 96 6.51 16.26 19.33
CA THR A 96 7.20 16.80 18.15
C THR A 96 8.06 18.02 18.54
N PRO A 97 9.01 18.46 17.68
CA PRO A 97 9.79 19.67 17.91
C PRO A 97 8.94 20.94 18.14
N GLU A 98 7.72 20.98 17.59
CA GLU A 98 6.75 22.05 17.78
C GLU A 98 5.93 21.91 19.08
N GLY A 99 6.23 20.90 19.90
CA GLY A 99 5.60 20.67 21.21
C GLY A 99 4.28 19.91 21.16
N ARG A 100 3.85 19.38 20.01
CA ARG A 100 2.62 18.57 19.92
C ARG A 100 2.89 17.16 20.41
N ARG A 101 2.07 16.66 21.33
CA ARG A 101 2.14 15.27 21.80
C ARG A 101 1.51 14.31 20.79
N LEU A 102 2.14 13.16 20.58
CA LEU A 102 1.66 12.06 19.74
C LEU A 102 0.89 11.06 20.62
N GLU A 103 -0.44 11.09 20.60
CA GLU A 103 -1.24 10.16 21.41
C GLU A 103 -1.72 8.95 20.61
N THR A 104 -1.84 9.13 19.29
CA THR A 104 -2.32 8.11 18.35
C THR A 104 -1.35 7.93 17.19
N ASP A 105 -1.46 6.77 16.52
CA ASP A 105 -0.79 6.52 15.24
C ASP A 105 -1.21 7.55 14.16
N LEU A 106 -2.45 8.05 14.21
CA LEU A 106 -2.95 9.11 13.35
C LEU A 106 -2.23 10.45 13.59
N ASP A 107 -1.88 10.77 14.83
CA ASP A 107 -1.08 11.96 15.14
C ASP A 107 0.31 11.86 14.50
N LEU A 108 0.94 10.68 14.63
CA LEU A 108 2.23 10.41 14.00
C LEU A 108 2.12 10.46 12.47
N ALA A 109 1.09 9.86 11.89
CA ALA A 109 0.85 9.89 10.44
C ALA A 109 0.67 11.32 9.92
N ASN A 110 -0.07 12.15 10.65
CA ASN A 110 -0.26 13.56 10.29
C ASN A 110 1.03 14.37 10.43
N TYR A 111 1.80 14.13 11.49
CA TYR A 111 3.10 14.74 11.69
C TYR A 111 4.05 14.38 10.54
N LEU A 112 4.17 13.09 10.23
CA LEU A 112 4.98 12.60 9.12
C LEU A 112 4.52 13.13 7.76
N ARG A 113 3.21 13.25 7.53
CA ARG A 113 2.66 13.84 6.30
C ARG A 113 3.09 15.29 6.11
N ILE A 114 3.09 16.08 7.19
CA ILE A 114 3.52 17.49 7.18
C ILE A 114 5.05 17.55 7.04
N ALA A 115 5.78 16.74 7.80
CA ALA A 115 7.23 16.63 7.75
C ALA A 115 7.76 16.15 6.39
N TYR A 116 7.08 15.24 5.69
CA TYR A 116 7.49 14.82 4.33
C TYR A 116 7.26 15.90 3.26
N ALA A 117 6.40 16.89 3.52
CA ALA A 117 6.36 18.09 2.70
C ALA A 117 7.54 19.05 3.01
N VAL A 118 8.30 18.78 4.07
CA VAL A 118 9.36 19.60 4.67
C VAL A 118 10.55 18.69 5.10
N ASP A 119 11.08 17.88 4.18
CA ASP A 119 12.29 17.03 4.33
C ASP A 119 12.37 15.95 5.46
N MET A 120 12.97 14.81 5.11
CA MET A 120 13.20 13.60 5.95
C MET A 120 13.96 13.72 7.30
N PRO A 121 14.79 14.74 7.59
CA PRO A 121 15.52 14.84 8.87
C PRO A 121 14.62 14.99 10.11
N VAL A 122 13.35 15.35 9.91
CA VAL A 122 12.38 15.62 10.98
C VAL A 122 12.00 14.36 11.76
N LEU A 123 11.93 13.20 11.10
CA LEU A 123 11.60 11.93 11.75
C LEU A 123 12.72 11.45 12.69
N ASP A 124 13.97 11.63 12.28
CA ASP A 124 15.15 11.30 13.09
C ASP A 124 15.30 12.25 14.28
N ALA A 125 14.97 13.53 14.12
CA ALA A 125 14.96 14.50 15.20
C ALA A 125 13.90 14.19 16.28
N ALA A 126 12.69 13.77 15.88
CA ALA A 126 11.61 13.42 16.80
C ALA A 126 11.95 12.18 17.66
N CYS A 127 12.73 11.24 17.12
CA CYS A 127 13.13 10.02 17.85
C CYS A 127 14.24 10.27 18.90
N ARG A 128 15.03 11.33 18.77
CA ARG A 128 16.17 11.62 19.68
C ARG A 128 15.77 12.36 20.95
N THR A 129 14.54 12.85 21.03
CA THR A 129 14.04 13.59 22.20
C THR A 129 13.16 12.73 23.11
N THR A 130 13.76 12.35 24.24
CA THR A 130 13.15 12.14 25.58
C THR A 130 12.42 10.84 25.95
N GLU A 131 12.41 10.61 27.27
CA GLU A 131 12.25 9.37 28.02
C GLU A 131 10.83 8.76 28.06
N HIS A 132 10.84 7.44 28.21
CA HIS A 132 9.79 6.44 28.40
C HIS A 132 8.36 6.90 28.76
N THR A 133 7.35 6.30 28.10
CA THR A 133 6.24 5.58 28.78
C THR A 133 5.45 4.67 27.84
N ARG A 134 4.87 3.62 28.43
CA ARG A 134 4.24 2.43 27.83
C ARG A 134 2.87 2.75 27.18
N ALA A 135 2.60 2.25 25.96
CA ALA A 135 1.26 2.32 25.32
C ALA A 135 0.88 1.04 24.55
N SER A 136 -0.38 0.88 24.16
CA SER A 136 -1.08 -0.27 23.54
C SER A 136 -0.66 -0.61 22.09
N GLU A 137 -1.18 -1.71 21.53
CA GLU A 137 -0.92 -2.13 20.13
C GLU A 137 -1.34 -1.03 19.14
N SER A 138 -0.39 -0.45 18.42
CA SER A 138 -0.65 0.59 17.41
C SER A 138 0.22 0.33 16.19
N PHE A 139 -0.43 0.25 15.02
CA PHE A 139 0.21 -0.06 13.75
C PHE A 139 -0.04 1.08 12.79
N MET A 140 1.03 1.73 12.34
CA MET A 140 0.95 2.68 11.26
C MET A 140 0.98 1.93 9.92
N GLU A 141 -0.07 2.08 9.13
CA GLU A 141 -0.03 1.71 7.72
C GLU A 141 0.85 2.73 6.99
N ALA A 142 2.14 2.42 6.86
CA ALA A 142 3.00 3.12 5.91
C ALA A 142 2.65 2.62 4.51
N SER A 143 1.49 3.06 4.01
CA SER A 143 1.18 3.06 2.58
C SER A 143 2.08 4.10 1.92
N LEU A 144 3.38 3.80 1.81
CA LEU A 144 4.29 4.42 0.86
C LEU A 144 3.81 3.97 -0.52
N MET A 145 2.67 4.50 -0.96
CA MET A 145 2.21 4.40 -2.33
C MET A 145 3.18 5.23 -3.16
N TRP A 146 4.26 4.55 -3.56
CA TRP A 146 5.45 5.08 -4.18
C TRP A 146 5.15 6.09 -5.28
N ARG A 147 5.40 7.37 -5.00
CA ARG A 147 5.42 8.45 -5.99
C ARG A 147 6.77 8.55 -6.70
N PHE A 148 7.49 7.43 -6.84
CA PHE A 148 8.55 7.31 -7.85
C PHE A 148 7.89 7.02 -9.18
N ARG A 149 7.57 8.10 -9.91
CA ARG A 149 7.13 8.06 -11.30
C ARG A 149 8.12 7.18 -12.09
N PRO A 150 7.73 5.99 -12.58
CA PRO A 150 8.58 5.30 -13.54
C PRO A 150 8.58 6.13 -14.83
N PRO A 151 9.71 6.24 -15.56
CA PRO A 151 9.70 6.78 -16.89
C PRO A 151 9.08 5.69 -17.77
N PHE A 152 7.75 5.64 -17.88
CA PHE A 152 7.17 4.89 -18.99
C PHE A 152 7.45 5.71 -20.27
N PRO A 153 8.20 5.18 -21.25
CA PRO A 153 8.23 5.78 -22.56
C PRO A 153 6.83 5.61 -23.16
N SER A 154 6.22 6.72 -23.56
CA SER A 154 4.97 6.73 -24.32
C SER A 154 5.20 6.06 -25.67
N ARG A 155 4.96 4.75 -25.76
CA ARG A 155 4.65 4.09 -27.04
C ARG A 155 3.26 3.50 -26.91
N ALA A 156 2.29 4.28 -27.38
CA ALA A 156 0.99 3.77 -27.76
C ALA A 156 1.22 2.66 -28.80
N ALA A 157 1.10 1.40 -28.39
CA ALA A 157 1.00 0.29 -29.31
C ALA A 157 -0.32 0.44 -30.07
N ARG A 158 -0.24 0.84 -31.34
CA ARG A 158 -1.35 0.72 -32.28
C ARG A 158 -1.66 -0.77 -32.41
N VAL A 159 -2.83 -1.19 -31.96
CA VAL A 159 -3.42 -2.46 -32.35
C VAL A 159 -3.86 -2.30 -33.82
N PRO A 160 -3.39 -3.13 -34.77
CA PRO A 160 -3.98 -3.14 -36.10
C PRO A 160 -5.33 -3.85 -36.01
N ALA A 161 -6.39 -3.17 -36.43
CA ALA A 161 -7.71 -3.78 -36.63
C ALA A 161 -7.69 -4.63 -37.93
N PRO A 162 -8.54 -5.67 -38.04
CA PRO A 162 -8.67 -6.49 -39.25
C PRO A 162 -9.23 -5.70 -40.44
#